data_AF-A0A542KAR7-F1
#
_entry.id   AF-A0A542KAR7-F1
#
_cell.length_a   1.000
_cell.length_b   1.000
_cell.length_c   1.000
_cell.angle_alpha   90.00
_cell.angle_beta   90.00
_cell.angle_gamma   90.00
#
_symmetry.space_group_name_H-M   'P 1'
#
loop_
_entity.id
_entity.type
_entity.pdbx_description
1 polymer ?
#
loop_
_entity_poly.entity_id
_entity_poly.type
_entity_poly.pdbx_seq_one_letter_code
_entity_poly.pdbx_strand_id
1 'polypeptide(L)'
;MTVRKNQAGLTADEKRRFVAAVLELKRTGRYDNFVTTHNAFILGDTDNGERTGHRSPSFLPWHRRFLLEFERALQSVDASVALPYWDWSTDRSPRSSLWAPDFLGGTGRSRDGQVMDGPFAASAGNWPINVRVDGRTFLRRQLATSVRELPTRAEVDSVLSMATYDMPPWNSASDGFRNHLEGWRGVNLHNRVHVWVGGQMATGVSPNDPVFWLHHAYIDKLWAQWQRRNPRSGYLPTGGTPDVVDLGETMKPWNDTRPADLLDHSAHYTFDTD
;
A
#
# COMPACT_ATOMS: atom_id res chain seq x y z
N MET A 1 -8.09 1.85 20.87
CA MET A 1 -8.00 2.40 19.50
C MET A 1 -6.64 2.03 18.96
N THR A 2 -6.57 1.51 17.72
CA THR A 2 -5.32 1.04 17.09
C THR A 2 -4.41 2.23 16.75
N VAL A 3 -3.11 2.12 17.03
CA VAL A 3 -2.10 3.12 16.65
C VAL A 3 -1.14 2.51 15.63
N ARG A 4 -1.13 3.06 14.41
CA ARG A 4 -0.18 2.71 13.35
C ARG A 4 1.13 3.47 13.55
N LYS A 5 2.21 2.73 13.74
CA LYS A 5 3.54 3.29 14.06
C LYS A 5 4.48 3.30 12.86
N ASN A 6 5.44 4.21 12.85
CA ASN A 6 6.55 4.14 11.90
C ASN A 6 7.31 2.84 12.13
N GLN A 7 7.56 2.08 11.05
CA GLN A 7 8.33 0.84 11.12
C GLN A 7 9.68 1.02 11.82
N ALA A 8 10.32 2.19 11.65
CA ALA A 8 11.63 2.49 12.22
C ALA A 8 11.59 2.62 13.75
N GLY A 9 10.42 2.91 14.31
CA GLY A 9 10.19 3.03 15.75
C GLY A 9 9.64 1.77 16.41
N LEU A 10 9.44 0.68 15.66
CA LEU A 10 8.96 -0.57 16.24
C LEU A 10 10.01 -1.21 17.15
N THR A 11 9.55 -1.67 18.30
CA THR A 11 10.33 -2.54 19.17
C THR A 11 10.53 -3.92 18.54
N ALA A 12 11.51 -4.69 19.05
CA ALA A 12 11.74 -6.06 18.62
C ALA A 12 10.49 -6.95 18.79
N ASP A 13 9.74 -6.75 19.87
CA ASP A 13 8.51 -7.50 20.13
C ASP A 13 7.38 -7.16 19.15
N GLU A 14 7.23 -5.88 18.78
CA GLU A 14 6.23 -5.46 17.79
C GLU A 14 6.55 -6.02 16.40
N LYS A 15 7.81 -5.96 15.96
CA LYS A 15 8.25 -6.60 14.71
C LYS A 15 7.95 -8.09 14.71
N ARG A 16 8.31 -8.79 15.79
CA ARG A 16 8.09 -10.23 15.94
C ARG A 16 6.61 -10.60 15.87
N ARG A 17 5.73 -9.88 16.58
CA ARG A 17 4.28 -10.13 16.58
C ARG A 17 3.66 -9.86 15.22
N PHE A 18 4.04 -8.76 14.57
CA PHE A 18 3.60 -8.45 13.21
C PHE A 18 3.99 -9.58 12.23
N VAL A 19 5.27 -9.96 12.20
CA VAL A 19 5.76 -11.05 11.33
C VAL A 19 5.01 -12.35 11.61
N ALA A 20 4.84 -12.73 12.88
CA ALA A 20 4.13 -13.94 13.27
C ALA A 20 2.67 -13.94 12.78
N ALA A 21 1.95 -12.82 12.95
CA ALA A 21 0.57 -12.70 12.48
C ALA A 21 0.46 -12.77 10.95
N VAL A 22 1.39 -12.14 10.21
CA VAL A 22 1.45 -12.21 8.75
C VAL A 22 1.71 -13.65 8.27
N LEU A 23 2.67 -14.34 8.88
CA LEU A 23 2.97 -15.74 8.56
C LEU A 23 1.78 -16.67 8.88
N GLU A 24 1.05 -16.42 9.97
CA GLU A 24 -0.14 -17.20 10.29
C GLU A 24 -1.26 -17.00 9.25
N LEU A 25 -1.53 -15.75 8.83
CA LEU A 25 -2.49 -15.49 7.76
C LEU A 25 -2.11 -16.20 6.45
N LYS A 26 -0.81 -16.28 6.16
CA LYS A 26 -0.30 -17.04 5.00
C LYS A 26 -0.53 -18.54 5.18
N ARG A 27 -0.19 -19.09 6.35
CA ARG A 27 -0.35 -20.51 6.67
C ARG A 27 -1.81 -20.97 6.56
N THR A 28 -2.77 -20.14 6.99
CA THR A 28 -4.20 -20.44 6.89
C THR A 28 -4.81 -20.14 5.52
N GLY A 29 -4.01 -19.75 4.52
CA GLY A 29 -4.47 -19.39 3.17
C GLY A 29 -5.21 -18.06 3.06
N ARG A 30 -5.48 -17.38 4.18
CA ARG A 30 -6.23 -16.11 4.21
C ARG A 30 -5.48 -14.98 3.51
N TYR A 31 -4.14 -14.98 3.59
CA TYR A 31 -3.31 -13.97 2.95
C TYR A 31 -3.46 -13.96 1.42
N ASP A 32 -3.61 -15.13 0.79
CA ASP A 32 -3.66 -15.23 -0.67
C ASP A 32 -4.95 -14.65 -1.26
N ASN A 33 -6.02 -14.56 -0.47
CA ASN A 33 -7.23 -13.86 -0.88
C ASN A 33 -6.95 -12.37 -1.12
N PHE A 34 -6.15 -11.72 -0.27
CA PHE A 34 -5.75 -10.32 -0.48
C PHE A 34 -4.95 -10.16 -1.77
N VAL A 35 -4.00 -11.04 -2.03
CA VAL A 35 -3.20 -11.01 -3.28
C VAL A 35 -4.11 -11.17 -4.50
N THR A 36 -5.07 -12.10 -4.43
CA THR A 36 -6.03 -12.38 -5.51
C THR A 36 -6.94 -11.19 -5.77
N THR A 37 -7.53 -10.62 -4.72
CA THR A 37 -8.39 -9.44 -4.82
C THR A 37 -7.64 -8.27 -5.45
N HIS A 38 -6.48 -7.91 -4.92
CA HIS A 38 -5.71 -6.78 -5.46
C HIS A 38 -5.35 -6.97 -6.94
N ASN A 39 -4.90 -8.17 -7.32
CA ASN A 39 -4.54 -8.45 -8.72
C ASN A 39 -5.77 -8.39 -9.65
N ALA A 40 -6.95 -8.79 -9.18
CA ALA A 40 -8.18 -8.67 -9.96
C ALA A 40 -8.51 -7.20 -10.28
N PHE A 41 -8.35 -6.29 -9.33
CA PHE A 41 -8.57 -4.85 -9.55
C PHE A 41 -7.48 -4.21 -10.42
N ILE A 42 -6.19 -4.59 -10.24
CA ILE A 42 -5.12 -4.14 -11.15
C ILE A 42 -5.42 -4.50 -12.61
N LEU A 43 -5.96 -5.69 -12.86
CA LEU A 43 -6.30 -6.17 -14.20
C LEU A 43 -7.61 -5.59 -14.73
N GLY A 44 -8.57 -5.30 -13.85
CA GLY A 44 -9.89 -4.79 -14.21
C GLY A 44 -9.94 -3.27 -14.41
N ASP A 45 -9.16 -2.51 -13.66
CA ASP A 45 -9.21 -1.05 -13.67
C ASP A 45 -8.52 -0.48 -14.92
N THR A 46 -9.29 0.23 -15.76
CA THR A 46 -8.80 0.80 -17.01
C THR A 46 -9.12 2.29 -17.15
N ASP A 47 -8.29 3.04 -17.89
CA ASP A 47 -8.48 4.50 -18.05
C ASP A 47 -9.73 4.87 -18.88
N ASN A 48 -10.27 3.92 -19.64
CA ASN A 48 -11.39 4.11 -20.58
C ASN A 48 -12.60 3.19 -20.25
N GLY A 49 -12.66 2.64 -19.05
CA GLY A 49 -13.78 1.85 -18.55
C GLY A 49 -13.81 1.86 -17.01
N GLU A 50 -14.57 0.95 -16.40
CA GLU A 50 -14.71 0.87 -14.94
C GLU A 50 -13.34 0.84 -14.24
N ARG A 51 -13.20 1.64 -13.18
CA ARG A 51 -11.98 1.73 -12.38
C ARG A 51 -12.27 2.06 -10.92
N THR A 52 -11.90 1.16 -10.02
CA THR A 52 -12.24 1.24 -8.60
C THR A 52 -11.02 1.29 -7.68
N GLY A 53 -10.08 0.35 -7.80
CA GLY A 53 -8.97 0.20 -6.86
C GLY A 53 -7.75 1.07 -7.22
N HIS A 54 -7.54 1.34 -8.51
CA HIS A 54 -6.37 2.03 -9.03
C HIS A 54 -6.76 3.02 -10.12
N ARG A 55 -5.82 3.92 -10.44
CA ARG A 55 -5.90 4.95 -11.49
C ARG A 55 -7.19 5.74 -11.47
N SER A 56 -7.84 5.88 -10.32
CA SER A 56 -9.14 6.53 -10.18
C SER A 56 -9.23 7.23 -8.81
N PRO A 57 -10.16 8.17 -8.64
CA PRO A 57 -10.41 8.85 -7.36
C PRO A 57 -10.51 7.92 -6.16
N SER A 58 -11.11 6.74 -6.33
CA SER A 58 -11.31 5.78 -5.24
C SER A 58 -10.05 5.02 -4.83
N PHE A 59 -8.91 5.21 -5.50
CA PHE A 59 -7.63 4.61 -5.12
C PHE A 59 -7.34 4.71 -3.62
N LEU A 60 -7.49 5.91 -3.06
CA LEU A 60 -7.19 6.18 -1.64
C LEU A 60 -8.19 5.52 -0.67
N PRO A 61 -9.52 5.74 -0.78
CA PRO A 61 -10.49 5.05 0.10
C PRO A 61 -10.51 3.53 -0.10
N TRP A 62 -10.28 3.03 -1.32
CA TRP A 62 -10.23 1.60 -1.60
C TRP A 62 -9.06 0.95 -0.86
N HIS A 63 -7.86 1.52 -0.96
CA HIS A 63 -6.69 1.00 -0.22
C HIS A 63 -6.83 1.20 1.29
N ARG A 64 -7.47 2.27 1.77
CA ARG A 64 -7.80 2.42 3.20
C ARG A 64 -8.71 1.28 3.68
N ARG A 65 -9.77 0.93 2.94
CA ARG A 65 -10.62 -0.22 3.29
C ARG A 65 -9.85 -1.54 3.22
N PHE A 66 -9.02 -1.71 2.20
CA PHE A 66 -8.19 -2.90 2.04
C PHE A 66 -7.20 -3.10 3.20
N LEU A 67 -6.58 -2.02 3.66
CA LEU A 67 -5.72 -2.01 4.86
C LEU A 67 -6.52 -2.33 6.13
N LEU A 68 -7.73 -1.79 6.28
CA LEU A 68 -8.59 -2.10 7.43
C LEU A 68 -8.96 -3.59 7.49
N GLU A 69 -9.29 -4.20 6.37
CA GLU A 69 -9.54 -5.65 6.30
C GLU A 69 -8.31 -6.47 6.69
N PHE A 70 -7.14 -6.08 6.17
CA PHE A 70 -5.90 -6.77 6.49
C PHE A 70 -5.50 -6.61 7.96
N GLU A 71 -5.64 -5.40 8.53
CA GLU A 71 -5.38 -5.12 9.94
C GLU A 71 -6.31 -5.91 10.86
N ARG A 72 -7.60 -5.97 10.56
CA ARG A 72 -8.57 -6.81 11.29
C ARG A 72 -8.21 -8.30 11.20
N ALA A 73 -7.73 -8.76 10.04
CA ALA A 73 -7.25 -10.13 9.90
C ALA A 73 -6.02 -10.40 10.78
N LEU A 74 -5.05 -9.48 10.84
CA LEU A 74 -3.90 -9.60 11.75
C LEU A 74 -4.35 -9.60 13.21
N GLN A 75 -5.28 -8.71 13.58
CA GLN A 75 -5.82 -8.61 14.93
C GLN A 75 -6.62 -9.83 15.37
N SER A 76 -7.21 -10.57 14.42
CA SER A 76 -7.83 -11.87 14.71
C SER A 76 -6.82 -12.96 15.08
N VAL A 77 -5.54 -12.78 14.76
CA VAL A 77 -4.43 -13.65 15.18
C VAL A 77 -3.79 -13.15 16.47
N ASP A 78 -3.47 -11.85 16.52
CA ASP A 78 -2.93 -11.18 17.71
C ASP A 78 -3.50 -9.77 17.80
N ALA A 79 -4.42 -9.56 18.75
CA ALA A 79 -5.14 -8.29 18.93
C ALA A 79 -4.22 -7.10 19.28
N SER A 80 -2.96 -7.33 19.66
CA SER A 80 -1.98 -6.26 19.90
C SER A 80 -1.31 -5.74 18.63
N VAL A 81 -1.48 -6.42 17.49
CA VAL A 81 -0.86 -6.02 16.22
C VAL A 81 -1.63 -4.85 15.60
N ALA A 82 -0.87 -3.84 15.19
CA ALA A 82 -1.29 -2.73 14.35
C ALA A 82 -0.45 -2.72 13.08
N LEU A 83 -0.98 -2.18 11.97
CA LEU A 83 -0.20 -2.02 10.75
C LEU A 83 0.86 -0.92 10.92
N PRO A 84 2.16 -1.24 10.78
CA PRO A 84 3.16 -0.21 10.68
C PRO A 84 3.14 0.46 9.31
N TYR A 85 3.68 1.68 9.22
CA TYR A 85 3.89 2.36 7.95
C TYR A 85 5.39 2.53 7.67
N TRP A 86 5.76 2.48 6.39
CA TRP A 86 7.11 2.77 5.92
C TRP A 86 7.16 4.19 5.36
N ASP A 87 7.69 5.13 6.14
CA ASP A 87 8.06 6.45 5.62
C ASP A 87 9.31 6.34 4.74
N TRP A 88 9.08 5.98 3.48
CA TRP A 88 10.11 5.91 2.45
C TRP A 88 10.67 7.27 2.04
N SER A 89 10.12 8.39 2.53
CA SER A 89 10.68 9.72 2.27
C SER A 89 11.86 10.04 3.20
N THR A 90 11.88 9.39 4.36
CA THR A 90 12.94 9.47 5.37
C THR A 90 13.83 8.23 5.33
N ASP A 91 13.24 7.03 5.43
CA ASP A 91 13.98 5.77 5.45
C ASP A 91 14.13 5.18 4.03
N ARG A 92 15.17 5.63 3.34
CA ARG A 92 15.37 5.44 1.89
C ARG A 92 16.41 4.39 1.51
N SER A 93 17.13 3.86 2.50
CA SER A 93 18.28 3.01 2.23
C SER A 93 17.85 1.55 2.04
N PRO A 94 18.39 0.82 1.04
CA PRO A 94 18.21 -0.64 0.97
C PRO A 94 18.90 -1.39 2.12
N ARG A 95 19.59 -0.67 3.02
CA ARG A 95 20.24 -1.20 4.24
C ARG A 95 19.52 -0.80 5.53
N SER A 96 18.33 -0.23 5.45
CA SER A 96 17.63 0.20 6.65
C SER A 96 17.11 -0.96 7.51
N SER A 97 16.68 -0.65 8.73
CA SER A 97 16.12 -1.63 9.66
C SER A 97 14.84 -2.30 9.15
N LEU A 98 14.18 -1.71 8.15
CA LEU A 98 13.04 -2.31 7.46
C LEU A 98 13.43 -3.64 6.79
N TRP A 99 14.58 -3.63 6.13
CA TRP A 99 15.11 -4.72 5.30
C TRP A 99 16.00 -5.68 6.09
N ALA A 100 16.04 -5.56 7.42
CA ALA A 100 16.83 -6.42 8.27
C ALA A 100 16.19 -7.83 8.39
N PRO A 101 17.00 -8.88 8.68
CA PRO A 101 16.50 -10.25 8.81
C PRO A 101 15.49 -10.48 9.95
N ASP A 102 15.44 -9.60 10.96
CA ASP A 102 14.46 -9.65 12.04
C ASP A 102 13.08 -9.09 11.63
N PHE A 103 12.97 -8.51 10.42
CA PHE A 103 11.73 -7.91 9.95
C PHE A 103 11.34 -8.36 8.54
N LEU A 104 11.62 -7.60 7.48
CA LEU A 104 11.14 -7.96 6.13
C LEU A 104 12.14 -8.78 5.31
N GLY A 105 13.39 -8.89 5.75
CA GLY A 105 14.48 -9.43 4.93
C GLY A 105 14.93 -8.46 3.84
N GLY A 106 16.11 -8.72 3.27
CA GLY A 106 16.82 -7.81 2.38
C GLY A 106 16.35 -7.82 0.93
N THR A 107 17.22 -7.28 0.08
CA THR A 107 17.09 -7.38 -1.38
C THR A 107 17.33 -8.80 -1.86
N GLY A 108 16.82 -9.11 -3.05
CA GLY A 108 17.09 -10.37 -3.72
C GLY A 108 18.52 -10.49 -4.24
N ARG A 109 19.02 -11.72 -4.32
CA ARG A 109 20.32 -12.00 -4.96
C ARG A 109 20.29 -11.65 -6.45
N SER A 110 21.44 -11.28 -7.00
CA SER A 110 21.57 -10.76 -8.37
C SER A 110 21.07 -11.71 -9.47
N ARG A 111 21.21 -13.02 -9.29
CA ARG A 111 20.93 -14.03 -10.32
C ARG A 111 19.46 -14.09 -10.75
N ASP A 112 18.55 -14.07 -9.78
CA ASP A 112 17.11 -14.32 -10.01
C ASP A 112 16.20 -13.44 -9.15
N GLY A 113 16.79 -12.52 -8.38
CA GLY A 113 16.08 -11.64 -7.47
C GLY A 113 15.52 -12.34 -6.24
N GLN A 114 15.86 -13.61 -5.96
CA GLN A 114 15.35 -14.34 -4.80
C GLN A 114 15.78 -13.67 -3.49
N VAL A 115 14.84 -13.33 -2.61
CA VAL A 115 15.13 -12.89 -1.24
C VAL A 115 15.71 -14.07 -0.44
N MET A 116 16.85 -13.84 0.22
CA MET A 116 17.68 -14.91 0.80
C MET A 116 17.68 -14.95 2.33
N ASP A 117 17.11 -13.94 2.99
CA ASP A 117 17.11 -13.77 4.44
C ASP A 117 15.76 -13.27 4.96
N GLY A 118 15.62 -13.28 6.27
CA GLY A 118 14.40 -12.90 6.96
C GLY A 118 13.26 -13.92 6.86
N PRO A 119 12.13 -13.62 7.50
CA PRO A 119 11.02 -14.57 7.69
C PRO A 119 10.29 -14.93 6.40
N PHE A 120 10.44 -14.11 5.36
CA PHE A 120 9.75 -14.26 4.07
C PHE A 120 10.65 -14.84 2.97
N ALA A 121 11.90 -15.20 3.28
CA ALA A 121 12.75 -15.93 2.36
C ALA A 121 12.19 -17.32 2.08
N ALA A 122 12.34 -17.80 0.84
CA ALA A 122 11.83 -19.12 0.45
C ALA A 122 12.46 -20.27 1.26
N SER A 123 13.72 -20.10 1.69
CA SER A 123 14.42 -21.07 2.54
C SER A 123 13.82 -21.22 3.93
N ALA A 124 13.05 -20.24 4.42
CA ALA A 124 12.32 -20.34 5.69
C ALA A 124 11.11 -21.28 5.60
N GLY A 125 10.67 -21.67 4.40
CA GLY A 125 9.56 -22.61 4.18
C GLY A 125 8.16 -22.07 4.49
N ASN A 126 8.05 -20.83 5.00
CA ASN A 126 6.78 -20.26 5.49
C ASN A 126 6.15 -19.22 4.55
N TRP A 127 6.76 -18.94 3.39
CA TRP A 127 6.30 -17.89 2.48
C TRP A 127 6.22 -18.35 1.00
N PRO A 128 5.29 -19.28 0.68
CA PRO A 128 5.06 -19.66 -0.70
C PRO A 128 4.37 -18.54 -1.48
N ILE A 129 4.82 -18.33 -2.72
CA ILE A 129 4.15 -17.43 -3.68
C ILE A 129 3.17 -18.25 -4.51
N ASN A 130 1.93 -18.34 -4.02
CA ASN A 130 0.87 -19.15 -4.63
C ASN A 130 0.17 -18.39 -5.77
N VAL A 131 -0.33 -17.19 -5.50
CA VAL A 131 -0.96 -16.31 -6.50
C VAL A 131 0.13 -15.55 -7.23
N ARG A 132 0.31 -15.81 -8.53
CA ARG A 132 1.48 -15.33 -9.28
C ARG A 132 1.19 -15.11 -10.76
N VAL A 133 1.90 -14.14 -11.32
CA VAL A 133 1.92 -13.84 -12.78
C VAL A 133 3.19 -14.40 -13.46
N ASP A 134 4.12 -14.90 -12.66
CA ASP A 134 5.40 -15.51 -13.04
C ASP A 134 5.42 -16.95 -12.53
N GLY A 135 6.07 -17.88 -13.24
CA GLY A 135 6.15 -19.29 -12.86
C GLY A 135 6.91 -19.57 -11.55
N ARG A 136 7.76 -18.65 -11.07
CA ARG A 136 8.56 -18.79 -9.85
C ARG A 136 7.71 -18.65 -8.59
N THR A 137 8.05 -19.42 -7.56
CA THR A 137 7.26 -19.57 -6.32
C THR A 137 7.93 -18.99 -5.08
N PHE A 138 8.98 -18.18 -5.25
CA PHE A 138 9.72 -17.52 -4.17
C PHE A 138 9.60 -16.00 -4.24
N LEU A 139 9.66 -15.35 -3.08
CA LEU A 139 9.68 -13.88 -2.99
C LEU A 139 10.92 -13.33 -3.71
N ARG A 140 10.71 -12.29 -4.50
CA ARG A 140 11.75 -11.58 -5.23
C ARG A 140 11.73 -10.09 -4.91
N ARG A 141 12.92 -9.50 -4.86
CA ARG A 141 13.15 -8.05 -4.75
C ARG A 141 14.39 -7.64 -5.52
N GLN A 142 14.43 -6.40 -5.98
CA GLN A 142 15.57 -5.80 -6.67
C GLN A 142 15.71 -4.33 -6.23
N LEU A 143 15.94 -4.13 -4.93
CA LEU A 143 15.93 -2.80 -4.32
C LEU A 143 16.91 -1.86 -5.04
N ALA A 144 16.47 -0.65 -5.34
CA ALA A 144 17.27 0.39 -5.99
C ALA A 144 17.89 -0.01 -7.36
N THR A 145 17.27 -0.96 -8.07
CA THR A 145 17.78 -1.44 -9.37
C THR A 145 17.13 -0.71 -10.54
N SER A 146 15.82 -0.89 -10.76
CA SER A 146 15.09 -0.30 -11.91
C SER A 146 14.91 1.20 -11.75
N VAL A 147 14.68 1.66 -10.53
CA VAL A 147 14.73 3.06 -10.12
C VAL A 147 15.70 3.15 -8.96
N ARG A 148 16.63 4.11 -9.02
CA ARG A 148 17.71 4.25 -8.03
C ARG A 148 17.23 4.87 -6.72
N GLU A 149 16.38 5.88 -6.81
CA GLU A 149 16.01 6.73 -5.68
C GLU A 149 14.53 6.59 -5.34
N LEU A 150 14.24 6.45 -4.04
CA LEU A 150 12.90 6.62 -3.49
C LEU A 150 12.50 8.10 -3.49
N PRO A 151 11.20 8.42 -3.44
CA PRO A 151 10.78 9.81 -3.35
C PRO A 151 11.31 10.49 -2.07
N THR A 152 11.57 11.78 -2.19
CA THR A 152 12.07 12.66 -1.14
C THR A 152 10.94 13.31 -0.34
N ARG A 153 11.25 13.83 0.85
CA ARG A 153 10.31 14.64 1.61
C ARG A 153 9.85 15.89 0.86
N ALA A 154 10.74 16.54 0.10
CA ALA A 154 10.38 17.72 -0.70
C ALA A 154 9.38 17.37 -1.81
N GLU A 155 9.54 16.22 -2.47
CA GLU A 155 8.57 15.73 -3.47
C GLU A 155 7.22 15.41 -2.81
N VAL A 156 7.22 14.77 -1.63
CA VAL A 156 5.99 14.55 -0.84
C VAL A 156 5.31 15.87 -0.50
N ASP A 157 6.06 16.84 0.05
CA ASP A 157 5.50 18.13 0.44
C ASP A 157 4.93 18.90 -0.76
N SER A 158 5.53 18.76 -1.95
CA SER A 158 4.99 19.36 -3.18
C SER A 158 3.61 18.79 -3.53
N VAL A 159 3.42 17.47 -3.43
CA VAL A 159 2.13 16.82 -3.69
C VAL A 159 1.11 17.13 -2.59
N LEU A 160 1.54 17.17 -1.33
CA LEU A 160 0.65 17.53 -0.21
C LEU A 160 0.15 18.99 -0.27
N SER A 161 0.82 19.86 -1.03
CA SER A 161 0.44 21.26 -1.23
C SER A 161 -0.67 21.47 -2.28
N MET A 162 -1.04 20.42 -3.02
CA MET A 162 -2.07 20.50 -4.05
C MET A 162 -3.44 20.68 -3.41
N ALA A 163 -4.18 21.73 -3.81
CA ALA A 163 -5.47 22.05 -3.20
C ALA A 163 -6.61 21.10 -3.61
N THR A 164 -6.56 20.56 -4.82
CA THR A 164 -7.64 19.74 -5.39
C THR A 164 -7.38 18.25 -5.17
N TYR A 165 -8.38 17.52 -4.67
CA TYR A 165 -8.28 16.07 -4.45
C TYR A 165 -7.95 15.30 -5.73
N ASP A 166 -8.78 15.45 -6.76
CA ASP A 166 -8.61 14.85 -8.07
C ASP A 166 -9.37 15.68 -9.11
N MET A 167 -9.14 15.45 -10.40
CA MET A 167 -9.80 16.21 -11.48
C MET A 167 -10.23 15.31 -12.64
N PRO A 168 -11.21 15.75 -13.47
CA PRO A 168 -11.49 15.09 -14.73
C PRO A 168 -10.21 14.93 -15.57
N PRO A 169 -10.03 13.81 -16.28
CA PRO A 169 -11.02 12.76 -16.55
C PRO A 169 -11.08 11.63 -15.50
N TRP A 170 -10.59 11.86 -14.26
CA TRP A 170 -10.67 10.93 -13.13
C TRP A 170 -9.97 9.60 -13.40
N ASN A 171 -8.88 9.66 -14.17
CA ASN A 171 -8.08 8.50 -14.55
C ASN A 171 -6.56 8.77 -14.36
N SER A 172 -5.68 7.93 -14.94
CA SER A 172 -4.22 8.10 -14.89
C SER A 172 -3.71 9.40 -15.54
N ALA A 173 -4.53 10.07 -16.34
CA ALA A 173 -4.19 11.32 -17.01
C ALA A 173 -4.52 12.58 -16.21
N SER A 174 -5.21 12.43 -15.08
CA SER A 174 -5.70 13.55 -14.26
C SER A 174 -4.56 14.35 -13.63
N ASP A 175 -4.81 15.62 -13.36
CA ASP A 175 -4.04 16.39 -12.38
C ASP A 175 -4.82 16.38 -11.05
N GLY A 176 -4.21 16.85 -9.96
CA GLY A 176 -4.75 16.76 -8.61
C GLY A 176 -3.96 15.82 -7.69
N PHE A 177 -4.21 15.98 -6.40
CA PHE A 177 -3.49 15.29 -5.32
C PHE A 177 -3.46 13.78 -5.50
N ARG A 178 -4.62 13.14 -5.75
CA ARG A 178 -4.77 11.69 -5.87
C ARG A 178 -3.82 11.13 -6.92
N ASN A 179 -3.84 11.67 -8.15
CA ASN A 179 -3.06 11.11 -9.25
C ASN A 179 -1.55 11.40 -9.13
N HIS A 180 -1.17 12.51 -8.49
CA HIS A 180 0.22 12.84 -8.19
C HIS A 180 0.78 11.98 -7.05
N LEU A 181 -0.05 11.66 -6.05
CA LEU A 181 0.28 10.73 -4.97
C LEU A 181 0.38 9.29 -5.50
N GLU A 182 -0.56 8.86 -6.32
CA GLU A 182 -0.53 7.55 -6.98
C GLU A 182 0.68 7.43 -7.92
N GLY A 183 1.00 8.50 -8.65
CA GLY A 183 2.25 8.66 -9.39
C GLY A 183 2.18 8.36 -10.88
N TRP A 184 1.00 8.50 -11.52
CA TRP A 184 0.86 8.47 -12.98
C TRP A 184 1.22 9.81 -13.64
N ARG A 185 1.28 10.88 -12.84
CA ARG A 185 1.69 12.23 -13.21
C ARG A 185 2.61 12.82 -12.15
N GLY A 186 3.30 13.90 -12.51
CA GLY A 186 4.19 14.63 -11.61
C GLY A 186 5.44 13.86 -11.19
N VAL A 187 5.89 14.10 -9.96
CA VAL A 187 7.14 13.56 -9.39
C VAL A 187 7.10 12.06 -9.10
N ASN A 188 5.94 11.42 -9.24
CA ASN A 188 5.72 9.99 -9.05
C ASN A 188 6.10 9.49 -7.63
N LEU A 189 5.10 9.36 -6.76
CA LEU A 189 5.30 8.88 -5.39
C LEU A 189 5.06 7.37 -5.28
N HIS A 190 3.81 6.92 -5.14
CA HIS A 190 3.45 5.52 -4.90
C HIS A 190 4.01 4.56 -5.97
N ASN A 191 3.76 4.82 -7.26
CA ASN A 191 4.21 3.94 -8.35
C ASN A 191 5.74 3.77 -8.35
N ARG A 192 6.49 4.84 -8.05
CA ARG A 192 7.96 4.81 -7.97
C ARG A 192 8.45 3.87 -6.88
N VAL A 193 7.78 3.82 -5.72
CA VAL A 193 8.16 2.90 -4.63
C VAL A 193 7.94 1.45 -5.03
N HIS A 194 6.81 1.14 -5.68
CA HIS A 194 6.55 -0.19 -6.24
C HIS A 194 7.67 -0.65 -7.19
N VAL A 195 8.10 0.23 -8.10
CA VAL A 195 9.19 -0.06 -9.04
C VAL A 195 10.56 -0.13 -8.35
N TRP A 196 10.81 0.71 -7.34
CA TRP A 196 12.07 0.71 -6.59
C TRP A 196 12.31 -0.59 -5.83
N VAL A 197 11.25 -1.19 -5.25
CA VAL A 197 11.35 -2.50 -4.59
C VAL A 197 11.55 -3.62 -5.62
N GLY A 198 10.87 -3.55 -6.76
CA GLY A 198 10.97 -4.55 -7.82
C GLY A 198 10.32 -5.88 -7.44
N GLY A 199 10.68 -6.96 -8.16
CA GLY A 199 10.14 -8.29 -7.88
C GLY A 199 8.61 -8.35 -7.97
N GLN A 200 7.94 -8.98 -7.01
CA GLN A 200 6.48 -9.01 -6.98
C GLN A 200 5.87 -7.61 -6.74
N MET A 201 6.53 -6.74 -5.97
CA MET A 201 6.05 -5.36 -5.74
C MET A 201 5.85 -4.55 -7.03
N ALA A 202 6.57 -4.88 -8.10
CA ALA A 202 6.42 -4.24 -9.40
C ALA A 202 5.33 -4.88 -10.31
N THR A 203 4.43 -5.70 -9.75
CA THR A 203 3.39 -6.42 -10.50
C THR A 203 2.01 -6.28 -9.85
N GLY A 204 0.95 -6.75 -10.51
CA GLY A 204 -0.41 -6.73 -9.94
C GLY A 204 -0.58 -7.61 -8.70
N VAL A 205 0.31 -8.58 -8.50
CA VAL A 205 0.36 -9.42 -7.29
C VAL A 205 1.34 -8.86 -6.25
N SER A 206 1.54 -7.54 -6.22
CA SER A 206 2.42 -6.84 -5.26
C SER A 206 2.17 -7.15 -3.79
N PRO A 207 0.93 -7.46 -3.31
CA PRO A 207 0.74 -7.89 -1.93
C PRO A 207 1.45 -9.19 -1.56
N ASN A 208 2.01 -9.95 -2.51
CA ASN A 208 2.89 -11.08 -2.17
C ASN A 208 4.11 -10.68 -1.33
N ASP A 209 4.53 -9.42 -1.42
CA ASP A 209 5.56 -8.88 -0.55
C ASP A 209 4.91 -8.16 0.63
N PRO A 210 5.19 -8.55 1.90
CA PRO A 210 4.63 -7.89 3.07
C PRO A 210 4.91 -6.38 3.16
N VAL A 211 5.95 -5.87 2.47
CA VAL A 211 6.22 -4.42 2.42
C VAL A 211 5.09 -3.64 1.73
N PHE A 212 4.26 -4.29 0.91
CA PHE A 212 3.06 -3.69 0.31
C PHE A 212 2.20 -2.97 1.35
N TRP A 213 1.93 -3.64 2.48
CA TRP A 213 1.06 -3.12 3.53
C TRP A 213 1.66 -1.89 4.21
N LEU A 214 2.97 -1.91 4.45
CA LEU A 214 3.69 -0.80 5.08
C LEU A 214 3.78 0.41 4.14
N HIS A 215 3.98 0.14 2.85
CA HIS A 215 3.97 1.17 1.81
C HIS A 215 2.60 1.85 1.73
N HIS A 216 1.53 1.07 1.61
CA HIS A 216 0.16 1.58 1.50
C HIS A 216 -0.34 2.24 2.79
N ALA A 217 0.10 1.78 3.96
CA ALA A 217 -0.16 2.47 5.23
C ALA A 217 0.49 3.87 5.27
N TYR A 218 1.62 4.08 4.60
CA TYR A 218 2.20 5.42 4.47
C TYR A 218 1.48 6.28 3.43
N ILE A 219 1.04 5.70 2.30
CA ILE A 219 0.16 6.40 1.34
C ILE A 219 -1.12 6.90 2.02
N ASP A 220 -1.72 6.04 2.83
CA ASP A 220 -2.89 6.36 3.65
C ASP A 220 -2.60 7.46 4.68
N LYS A 221 -1.43 7.44 5.31
CA LYS A 221 -0.97 8.53 6.19
C LYS A 221 -0.82 9.85 5.44
N LEU A 222 -0.26 9.83 4.23
CA LEU A 222 -0.13 11.03 3.40
C LEU A 222 -1.49 11.59 2.99
N TRP A 223 -2.49 10.74 2.75
CA TRP A 223 -3.87 11.20 2.54
C TRP A 223 -4.44 11.89 3.78
N ALA A 224 -4.28 11.32 4.98
CA ALA A 224 -4.69 11.97 6.22
C ALA A 224 -3.99 13.33 6.44
N GLN A 225 -2.69 13.43 6.14
CA GLN A 225 -1.95 14.69 6.20
C GLN A 225 -2.46 15.72 5.18
N TRP A 226 -2.77 15.29 3.96
CA TRP A 226 -3.35 16.16 2.94
C TRP A 226 -4.72 16.71 3.37
N GLN A 227 -5.58 15.87 3.96
CA GLN A 227 -6.89 16.30 4.49
C GLN A 227 -6.74 17.38 5.57
N ARG A 228 -5.74 17.25 6.46
CA ARG A 228 -5.43 18.28 7.48
C ARG A 228 -4.90 19.58 6.87
N ARG A 229 -4.09 19.51 5.81
CA ARG A 229 -3.56 20.69 5.11
C ARG A 229 -4.64 21.38 4.26
N ASN A 230 -5.65 20.63 3.81
CA ASN A 230 -6.69 21.09 2.90
C ASN A 230 -8.11 20.84 3.48
N PRO A 231 -8.47 21.38 4.66
CA PRO A 231 -9.72 21.06 5.34
C PRO A 231 -10.98 21.53 4.60
N ARG A 232 -10.82 22.37 3.56
CA ARG A 232 -11.90 22.85 2.69
C ARG A 232 -12.03 22.04 1.40
N SER A 233 -11.12 21.10 1.14
CA SER A 233 -11.11 20.26 -0.05
C SER A 233 -11.71 18.89 0.30
N GLY A 234 -12.75 18.51 -0.45
CA GLY A 234 -13.42 17.22 -0.29
C GLY A 234 -12.98 16.21 -1.35
N TYR A 235 -13.39 14.97 -1.16
CA TYR A 235 -13.30 13.95 -2.21
C TYR A 235 -14.13 14.39 -3.43
N LEU A 236 -13.57 14.16 -4.61
CA LEU A 236 -14.21 14.35 -5.91
C LEU A 236 -14.00 13.09 -6.73
N PRO A 237 -14.95 12.68 -7.59
CA PRO A 237 -16.23 13.34 -7.88
C PRO A 237 -17.34 13.05 -6.85
N THR A 238 -18.44 13.80 -6.91
CA THR A 238 -19.54 13.74 -5.92
C THR A 238 -20.84 13.12 -6.45
N GLY A 239 -20.92 12.76 -7.72
CA GLY A 239 -22.14 12.15 -8.28
C GLY A 239 -22.24 12.20 -9.80
N GLY A 240 -22.78 11.13 -10.37
CA GLY A 240 -23.14 11.04 -11.78
C GLY A 240 -21.96 10.83 -12.72
N THR A 241 -20.85 10.25 -12.24
CA THR A 241 -19.64 10.04 -13.03
C THR A 241 -19.59 8.61 -13.56
N PRO A 242 -19.75 8.37 -14.87
CA PRO A 242 -19.63 7.02 -15.42
C PRO A 242 -18.28 6.38 -15.10
N ASP A 243 -18.29 5.07 -14.82
CA ASP A 243 -17.10 4.23 -14.62
C ASP A 243 -16.20 4.58 -13.42
N VAL A 244 -16.59 5.56 -12.60
CA VAL A 244 -15.80 6.10 -11.50
C VAL A 244 -16.65 6.13 -10.23
N VAL A 245 -16.10 5.63 -9.12
CA VAL A 245 -16.82 5.63 -7.84
C VAL A 245 -16.95 7.06 -7.31
N ASP A 246 -18.17 7.58 -7.32
CA ASP A 246 -18.51 8.87 -6.71
C ASP A 246 -18.50 8.79 -5.17
N LEU A 247 -18.42 9.95 -4.50
CA LEU A 247 -18.36 10.07 -3.03
C LEU A 247 -19.39 9.20 -2.28
N GLY A 248 -20.63 9.18 -2.79
CA GLY A 248 -21.76 8.46 -2.19
C GLY A 248 -21.98 7.04 -2.71
N GLU A 249 -21.12 6.54 -3.61
CA GLU A 249 -21.26 5.23 -4.23
C GLU A 249 -20.46 4.16 -3.47
N THR A 250 -20.96 2.91 -3.47
CA THR A 250 -20.29 1.81 -2.80
C THR A 250 -19.10 1.30 -3.63
N MET A 251 -18.03 0.89 -2.95
CA MET A 251 -16.83 0.36 -3.60
C MET A 251 -16.87 -1.16 -3.70
N LYS A 252 -16.63 -1.69 -4.90
CA LYS A 252 -16.30 -3.11 -5.09
C LYS A 252 -14.95 -3.44 -4.44
N PRO A 253 -14.73 -4.67 -3.95
CA PRO A 253 -15.66 -5.80 -3.99
C PRO A 253 -16.64 -5.84 -2.81
N TRP A 254 -16.51 -4.91 -1.85
CA TRP A 254 -17.27 -4.98 -0.60
C TRP A 254 -18.74 -4.62 -0.77
N ASN A 255 -19.04 -3.65 -1.64
CA ASN A 255 -20.39 -3.16 -1.93
C ASN A 255 -21.18 -2.69 -0.70
N ASP A 256 -20.50 -2.46 0.43
CA ASP A 256 -21.09 -2.09 1.73
C ASP A 256 -20.47 -0.81 2.33
N THR A 257 -19.46 -0.26 1.66
CA THR A 257 -18.65 0.87 2.15
C THR A 257 -18.43 1.86 1.00
N ARG A 258 -18.59 3.15 1.27
CA ARG A 258 -18.42 4.25 0.30
C ARG A 258 -17.16 5.06 0.62
N PRO A 259 -16.62 5.85 -0.32
CA PRO A 259 -15.59 6.84 -0.01
C PRO A 259 -15.97 7.75 1.16
N ALA A 260 -17.23 8.18 1.23
CA ALA A 260 -17.75 9.02 2.31
C ALA A 260 -17.58 8.41 3.71
N ASP A 261 -17.67 7.09 3.82
CA ASP A 261 -17.58 6.38 5.11
C ASP A 261 -16.13 6.23 5.61
N LEU A 262 -15.14 6.57 4.77
CA LEU A 262 -13.72 6.34 5.02
C LEU A 262 -12.87 7.63 5.00
N LEU A 263 -13.49 8.79 4.82
CA LEU A 263 -12.76 10.07 4.79
C LEU A 263 -12.06 10.32 6.12
N ASP A 264 -12.74 10.09 7.24
CA ASP A 264 -12.18 10.21 8.58
C ASP A 264 -11.59 8.87 9.04
N HIS A 265 -10.25 8.77 9.03
CA HIS A 265 -9.58 7.56 9.50
C HIS A 265 -9.66 7.38 11.02
N SER A 266 -9.89 8.46 11.77
CA SER A 266 -9.84 8.43 13.24
C SER A 266 -10.98 7.62 13.86
N ALA A 267 -12.05 7.33 13.11
CA ALA A 267 -13.07 6.36 13.50
C ALA A 267 -12.54 4.91 13.62
N HIS A 268 -11.35 4.63 13.07
CA HIS A 268 -10.80 3.27 12.98
C HIS A 268 -9.40 3.12 13.62
N TYR A 269 -8.50 4.08 13.38
CA TYR A 269 -7.12 4.06 13.87
C TYR A 269 -6.53 5.47 13.91
N THR A 270 -5.34 5.60 14.51
CA THR A 270 -4.53 6.83 14.50
C THR A 270 -3.11 6.53 14.06
N PHE A 271 -2.33 7.53 13.66
CA PHE A 271 -0.89 7.40 13.50
C PHE A 271 -0.15 7.92 14.73
N ASP A 272 1.03 7.36 15.01
CA ASP A 272 1.92 7.74 16.12
C ASP A 272 2.43 9.20 16.14
N THR A 273 2.14 9.95 15.09
CA THR A 273 2.62 11.32 14.85
C THR A 273 1.48 12.25 14.44
N ASP A 274 0.24 11.80 14.66
CA ASP A 274 -0.97 12.61 14.52
C ASP A 274 -1.14 13.63 15.65
#